data_AF-A0A0G1T6Z5-F1
#
_entry.id   AF-A0A0G1T6Z5-F1
#
_cell.length_a   1.000
_cell.length_b   1.000
_cell.length_c   1.000
_cell.angle_alpha   90.00
_cell.angle_beta   90.00
_cell.angle_gamma   90.00
#
_symmetry.space_group_name_H-M   'P 1'
#
loop_
_entity.id
_entity.type
_entity.pdbx_description
1 polymer ?
#
loop_
_entity_poly.entity_id
_entity_poly.type
_entity_poly.pdbx_seq_one_letter_code
_entity_poly.pdbx_strand_id
1 'polypeptide(L)'
;MSFDLWIVFLAKYFPYVVAGLFVIFALTRSQARKAQILLFCEGAAAALLSRGVVEALRLFIHRPRPFVADPSIVPLISETSFSFPSGHAAFFFALATTVYLRDKRLGVWFFLAALLIGIARVLAGVHYVTDILGGAALGVVAAYGTHLFFARYQDSIKTLP
;
A
#
# COMPACT_ATOMS: atom_id res chain seq x y z
N MET A 1 -15.06 12.24 -21.88
CA MET A 1 -14.68 13.18 -20.79
C MET A 1 -14.91 12.61 -19.38
N SER A 2 -15.72 11.57 -19.17
CA SER A 2 -15.98 11.03 -17.81
C SER A 2 -15.02 9.92 -17.35
N PHE A 3 -14.58 9.02 -18.24
CA PHE A 3 -13.81 7.83 -17.84
C PHE A 3 -12.40 8.13 -17.32
N ASP A 4 -11.65 9.00 -18.01
CA ASP A 4 -10.29 9.36 -17.59
C ASP A 4 -10.27 10.07 -16.24
N LEU A 5 -11.30 10.88 -15.94
CA LEU A 5 -11.44 11.53 -14.63
C LEU A 5 -11.56 10.50 -13.50
N TRP A 6 -12.31 9.42 -13.72
CA TRP A 6 -12.42 8.33 -12.76
C TRP A 6 -11.10 7.59 -12.58
N ILE A 7 -10.36 7.35 -13.67
CA ILE A 7 -9.02 6.74 -13.57
C ILE A 7 -8.08 7.65 -12.77
N VAL A 8 -8.04 8.95 -13.08
CA VAL A 8 -7.23 9.93 -12.35
C VAL A 8 -7.63 9.96 -10.88
N PHE A 9 -8.93 9.97 -10.58
CA PHE A 9 -9.42 9.91 -9.21
C PHE A 9 -8.94 8.66 -8.48
N LEU A 10 -9.15 7.48 -9.06
CA LEU A 10 -8.78 6.21 -8.43
C LEU A 10 -7.26 6.01 -8.32
N ALA A 11 -6.49 6.52 -9.27
CA ALA A 11 -5.04 6.37 -9.30
C ALA A 11 -4.29 7.42 -8.46
N LYS A 12 -4.84 8.62 -8.31
CA LYS A 12 -4.18 9.77 -7.66
C LYS A 12 -4.85 10.18 -6.35
N TYR A 13 -6.17 10.37 -6.34
CA TYR A 13 -6.87 10.97 -5.19
C TYR A 13 -7.41 9.94 -4.20
N PHE A 14 -7.95 8.83 -4.68
CA PHE A 14 -8.46 7.72 -3.87
C PHE A 14 -7.41 7.11 -2.92
N PRO A 15 -6.11 6.97 -3.28
CA PRO A 15 -5.03 6.65 -2.35
C PRO A 15 -5.06 7.44 -1.02
N TYR A 16 -5.27 8.76 -1.10
CA TYR A 16 -5.33 9.62 0.10
C TYR A 16 -6.58 9.34 0.93
N VAL A 17 -7.71 9.05 0.27
CA VAL A 17 -8.95 8.65 0.95
C VAL A 17 -8.73 7.34 1.72
N VAL A 18 -8.14 6.33 1.09
CA VAL A 18 -7.86 5.03 1.73
C VAL A 18 -6.89 5.18 2.90
N ALA A 19 -5.85 6.01 2.76
CA ALA A 19 -4.94 6.31 3.87
C ALA A 19 -5.66 7.04 5.03
N GLY A 20 -6.53 8.01 4.72
CA GLY A 20 -7.35 8.70 5.73
C GLY A 20 -8.30 7.74 6.46
N LEU A 21 -8.96 6.84 5.73
CA LEU A 21 -9.82 5.80 6.30
C LEU A 21 -9.03 4.85 7.20
N PHE A 22 -7.79 4.49 6.83
CA PHE A 22 -6.90 3.71 7.70
C PHE A 22 -6.61 4.44 9.01
N VAL A 23 -6.28 5.74 8.95
CA VAL A 23 -6.00 6.54 10.16
C VAL A 23 -7.24 6.62 11.04
N ILE A 24 -8.40 6.95 10.47
CA ILE A 24 -9.66 7.02 11.22
C ILE A 24 -9.97 5.68 11.86
N PHE A 25 -9.86 4.59 11.12
CA PHE A 25 -10.05 3.24 11.63
C PHE A 25 -9.09 2.94 12.80
N ALA A 26 -7.79 3.20 12.61
CA ALA A 26 -6.77 2.96 13.63
C ALA A 26 -7.05 3.73 14.93
N LEU A 27 -7.57 4.95 14.82
CA LEU A 27 -7.86 5.84 15.96
C LEU A 27 -9.25 5.67 16.58
N THR A 28 -10.16 4.91 15.98
CA THR A 28 -11.55 4.77 16.48
C THR A 28 -11.96 3.33 16.80
N ARG A 29 -11.21 2.32 16.33
CA ARG A 29 -11.63 0.91 16.38
C ARG A 29 -11.71 0.29 17.78
N SER A 30 -10.94 0.81 18.74
CA SER A 30 -10.80 0.26 20.09
C SER A 30 -10.98 1.34 21.13
N GLN A 31 -11.64 1.04 22.25
CA GLN A 31 -11.69 1.94 23.40
C GLN A 31 -10.33 2.02 24.14
N ALA A 32 -9.49 1.00 23.97
CA ALA A 32 -8.15 0.98 24.53
C ALA A 32 -7.17 1.76 23.62
N ARG A 33 -6.73 2.93 24.09
CA ARG A 33 -5.75 3.80 23.43
C ARG A 33 -4.47 3.07 23.01
N LYS A 34 -4.00 2.12 23.83
CA LYS A 34 -2.82 1.29 23.50
C LYS A 34 -3.02 0.47 22.22
N ALA A 35 -4.18 -0.14 22.04
CA ALA A 35 -4.47 -0.96 20.85
C ALA A 35 -4.58 -0.11 19.57
N GLN A 36 -5.14 1.11 19.70
CA GLN A 36 -5.20 2.09 18.60
C GLN A 36 -3.79 2.48 18.14
N ILE A 37 -2.92 2.87 19.09
CA ILE A 37 -1.53 3.25 18.81
C ILE A 37 -0.78 2.08 18.16
N LEU A 38 -0.94 0.86 18.67
CA LEU A 38 -0.26 -0.31 18.11
C LEU A 38 -0.70 -0.61 16.67
N LEU A 39 -1.99 -0.51 16.35
CA LEU A 39 -2.49 -0.67 14.98
C LEU A 39 -1.94 0.42 14.05
N PHE A 40 -2.00 1.67 14.48
CA PHE A 40 -1.46 2.78 13.70
C PHE A 40 0.04 2.60 13.44
N CYS A 41 0.83 2.34 14.49
CA CYS A 41 2.27 2.17 14.38
C CYS A 41 2.65 0.95 13.53
N GLU A 42 1.95 -0.18 13.66
CA GLU A 42 2.22 -1.37 12.85
C GLU A 42 1.92 -1.10 11.36
N GLY A 43 0.78 -0.49 11.04
CA GLY A 43 0.43 -0.20 9.66
C GLY A 43 1.35 0.85 9.04
N ALA A 44 1.71 1.89 9.80
CA ALA A 44 2.70 2.87 9.37
C ALA A 44 4.07 2.22 9.15
N ALA A 45 4.53 1.36 10.06
CA ALA A 45 5.78 0.63 9.92
C ALA A 45 5.77 -0.29 8.69
N ALA A 46 4.70 -1.06 8.47
CA ALA A 46 4.55 -1.93 7.31
C ALA A 46 4.60 -1.14 5.99
N ALA A 47 3.85 -0.05 5.93
CA ALA A 47 3.76 0.79 4.74
C ALA A 47 5.10 1.49 4.44
N LEU A 48 5.77 2.05 5.45
CA LEU A 48 7.08 2.69 5.30
C LEU A 48 8.18 1.68 4.95
N LEU A 49 8.19 0.51 5.59
CA LEU A 49 9.12 -0.57 5.27
C LEU A 49 8.97 -1.01 3.82
N SER A 50 7.73 -1.26 3.37
CA SER A 50 7.47 -1.65 1.99
C SER A 50 7.92 -0.58 0.98
N ARG A 51 7.71 0.72 1.28
CA ARG A 51 8.18 1.84 0.45
C ARG A 51 9.70 1.92 0.43
N GLY A 52 10.37 1.75 1.57
CA GLY A 52 11.82 1.72 1.65
C GLY A 52 12.42 0.60 0.79
N VAL A 53 11.84 -0.59 0.85
CA VAL A 53 12.25 -1.73 0.00
C VAL A 53 11.99 -1.44 -1.48
N VAL A 54 10.87 -0.83 -1.84
CA VAL A 54 10.59 -0.40 -3.23
C VAL A 54 11.68 0.55 -3.74
N GLU A 55 12.01 1.60 -2.98
CA GLU A 55 13.02 2.57 -3.42
C GLU A 55 14.41 1.91 -3.49
N ALA A 56 14.76 1.01 -2.57
CA ALA A 56 15.99 0.25 -2.63
C ALA A 56 16.06 -0.63 -3.89
N LEU A 57 14.99 -1.36 -4.23
CA LEU A 57 14.93 -2.19 -5.43
C LEU A 57 15.05 -1.37 -6.72
N ARG A 58 14.51 -0.15 -6.74
CA ARG A 58 14.61 0.76 -7.90
C ARG A 58 16.04 1.26 -8.16
N LEU A 59 16.94 1.18 -7.19
CA LEU A 59 18.37 1.44 -7.40
C LEU A 59 19.04 0.35 -8.24
N PHE A 60 18.43 -0.84 -8.34
CA PHE A 60 18.97 -1.97 -9.09
C PHE A 60 18.11 -2.30 -10.32
N ILE A 61 16.78 -2.11 -10.23
CA ILE A 61 15.81 -2.46 -11.26
C ILE A 61 15.35 -1.20 -11.99
N HIS A 62 16.03 -0.89 -13.09
CA HIS A 62 15.83 0.30 -13.90
C HIS A 62 14.73 0.11 -14.96
N ARG A 63 13.57 -0.45 -14.57
CA ARG A 63 12.50 -0.76 -15.54
C ARG A 63 11.81 0.54 -16.00
N PRO A 64 11.80 0.85 -17.31
CA PRO A 64 11.09 2.02 -17.82
C PRO A 64 9.58 1.86 -17.62
N ARG A 65 8.87 2.98 -17.49
CA ARG A 65 7.39 2.97 -17.41
C ARG A 65 6.77 2.74 -18.79
N PRO A 66 5.49 2.31 -18.86
CA PRO A 66 4.83 2.08 -20.13
C PRO A 66 4.92 3.26 -21.10
N PHE A 67 4.63 4.49 -20.64
CA PHE A 67 4.73 5.71 -21.46
C PHE A 67 6.16 6.11 -21.88
N VAL A 68 7.20 5.56 -21.23
CA VAL A 68 8.60 5.77 -21.62
C VAL A 68 9.01 4.75 -22.67
N ALA A 69 8.55 3.51 -22.53
CA ALA A 69 8.85 2.43 -23.47
C ALA A 69 8.04 2.51 -24.77
N ASP A 70 6.84 3.09 -24.72
CA ASP A 70 5.93 3.23 -25.86
C ASP A 70 5.37 4.67 -25.94
N PRO A 71 5.83 5.47 -26.92
CA PRO A 71 5.37 6.85 -27.11
C PRO A 71 3.88 7.01 -27.45
N SER A 72 3.19 5.93 -27.85
CA SER A 72 1.74 5.97 -28.10
C SER A 72 0.92 6.00 -26.80
N ILE A 73 1.52 5.65 -25.67
CA ILE A 73 0.86 5.68 -24.36
C ILE A 73 0.99 7.09 -23.77
N VAL A 74 -0.12 7.82 -23.73
CA VAL A 74 -0.20 9.12 -23.03
C VAL A 74 -0.59 8.87 -21.57
N PRO A 75 0.27 9.19 -20.59
CA PRO A 75 -0.04 8.93 -19.19
C PRO A 75 -1.08 9.92 -18.66
N LEU A 76 -2.08 9.40 -17.94
CA LEU A 76 -3.14 10.25 -17.33
C LEU A 76 -2.68 10.95 -16.05
N ILE A 77 -1.57 10.48 -15.46
CA ILE A 77 -0.97 11.05 -14.25
C ILE A 77 0.56 11.10 -14.38
N SER A 78 1.19 12.08 -13.74
CA SER A 78 2.64 12.26 -13.80
C SER A 78 3.40 11.34 -12.83
N GLU A 79 4.46 10.72 -13.31
CA GLU A 79 5.37 9.86 -12.57
C GLU A 79 6.78 9.94 -13.16
N THR A 80 7.84 9.92 -12.34
CA THR A 80 9.23 10.13 -12.80
C THR A 80 10.21 9.02 -12.41
N SER A 81 9.87 8.17 -11.44
CA SER A 81 10.71 7.07 -10.96
C SER A 81 10.57 5.81 -11.82
N PHE A 82 11.43 4.79 -11.62
CA PHE A 82 11.28 3.48 -12.28
C PHE A 82 9.95 2.80 -11.96
N SER A 83 9.46 1.98 -12.91
CA SER A 83 8.11 1.41 -12.84
C SER A 83 7.98 0.30 -11.80
N PHE A 84 9.01 -0.55 -11.67
CA PHE A 84 8.96 -1.76 -10.85
C PHE A 84 9.76 -1.60 -9.54
N PRO A 85 9.25 -2.12 -8.42
CA PRO A 85 7.85 -2.47 -8.18
C PRO A 85 7.00 -1.20 -7.97
N SER A 86 5.66 -1.35 -7.98
CA SER A 86 4.77 -0.22 -7.72
C SER A 86 4.77 0.16 -6.24
N GLY A 87 5.19 1.39 -5.93
CA GLY A 87 5.17 1.94 -4.57
C GLY A 87 3.77 2.09 -3.97
N HIS A 88 2.78 2.46 -4.80
CA HIS A 88 1.39 2.55 -4.36
C HIS A 88 0.84 1.17 -4.00
N ALA A 89 1.07 0.17 -4.86
CA ALA A 89 0.65 -1.20 -4.55
C ALA A 89 1.33 -1.71 -3.28
N ALA A 90 2.63 -1.54 -3.11
CA ALA A 90 3.33 -1.92 -1.88
C ALA A 90 2.73 -1.28 -0.63
N PHE A 91 2.49 0.04 -0.66
CA PHE A 91 1.92 0.78 0.46
C PHE A 91 0.51 0.30 0.83
N PHE A 92 -0.42 0.23 -0.14
CA PHE A 92 -1.82 -0.07 0.16
C PHE A 92 -2.07 -1.55 0.44
N PHE A 93 -1.32 -2.47 -0.18
CA PHE A 93 -1.39 -3.88 0.19
C PHE A 93 -0.77 -4.15 1.58
N ALA A 94 0.24 -3.38 2.00
CA ALA A 94 0.74 -3.44 3.37
C ALA A 94 -0.35 -3.01 4.38
N LEU A 95 -0.97 -1.85 4.16
CA LEU A 95 -2.08 -1.39 5.02
C LEU A 95 -3.25 -2.38 5.04
N ALA A 96 -3.66 -2.88 3.87
CA ALA A 96 -4.74 -3.86 3.77
C ALA A 96 -4.44 -5.14 4.57
N THR A 97 -3.21 -5.63 4.48
CA THR A 97 -2.77 -6.81 5.24
C THR A 97 -2.78 -6.53 6.74
N THR A 98 -2.25 -5.39 7.19
CA THR A 98 -2.28 -5.02 8.62
C THR A 98 -3.71 -4.91 9.17
N VAL A 99 -4.64 -4.34 8.39
CA VAL A 99 -6.06 -4.29 8.77
C VAL A 99 -6.64 -5.71 8.78
N TYR A 100 -6.38 -6.52 7.77
CA TYR A 100 -6.90 -7.88 7.64
C TYR A 100 -6.49 -8.79 8.79
N LEU A 101 -5.25 -8.67 9.27
CA LEU A 101 -4.74 -9.42 10.42
C LEU A 101 -5.48 -9.10 11.73
N ARG A 102 -6.14 -7.94 11.83
CA ARG A 102 -6.96 -7.55 12.99
C ARG A 102 -8.46 -7.71 12.77
N ASP A 103 -8.94 -7.39 11.57
CA ASP A 103 -10.35 -7.40 11.20
C ASP A 103 -10.46 -7.87 9.75
N LYS A 104 -10.72 -9.18 9.57
CA LYS A 104 -10.75 -9.82 8.24
C LYS A 104 -11.75 -9.15 7.30
N ARG A 105 -12.94 -8.77 7.81
CA ARG A 105 -14.00 -8.19 6.99
C ARG A 105 -13.60 -6.81 6.46
N LEU A 106 -13.05 -5.95 7.32
CA LEU A 106 -12.54 -4.66 6.87
C LEU A 106 -11.27 -4.79 6.02
N GLY A 107 -10.40 -5.74 6.35
CA GLY A 107 -9.21 -6.01 5.55
C GLY A 107 -9.53 -6.35 4.10
N VAL A 108 -10.59 -7.14 3.84
CA VAL A 108 -11.07 -7.41 2.48
C VAL A 108 -11.43 -6.12 1.74
N TRP A 109 -12.12 -5.18 2.39
CA TRP A 109 -12.43 -3.88 1.77
C TRP A 109 -11.18 -3.06 1.46
N PHE A 110 -10.18 -3.08 2.33
CA PHE A 110 -8.89 -2.44 2.05
C PHE A 110 -8.13 -3.13 0.90
N PHE A 111 -8.19 -4.45 0.78
CA PHE A 111 -7.62 -5.17 -0.37
C PHE A 111 -8.32 -4.82 -1.67
N LEU A 112 -9.65 -4.73 -1.66
CA LEU A 112 -10.42 -4.28 -2.83
C LEU A 112 -10.04 -2.85 -3.23
N ALA A 113 -9.87 -1.96 -2.25
CA ALA A 113 -9.41 -0.60 -2.50
C ALA A 113 -7.98 -0.56 -3.07
N ALA A 114 -7.06 -1.36 -2.52
CA ALA A 114 -5.68 -1.47 -3.01
C ALA A 114 -5.62 -2.04 -4.44
N LEU A 115 -6.46 -3.03 -4.74
CA LEU A 115 -6.60 -3.59 -6.09
C LEU A 115 -7.14 -2.55 -7.06
N LEU A 116 -8.16 -1.78 -6.66
CA LEU A 116 -8.75 -0.73 -7.50
C LEU A 116 -7.73 0.38 -7.80
N ILE A 117 -6.91 0.77 -6.81
CA ILE A 117 -5.77 1.68 -7.02
C ILE A 117 -4.80 1.06 -8.03
N GLY A 118 -4.41 -0.20 -7.84
CA GLY A 118 -3.49 -0.90 -8.75
C GLY A 118 -3.98 -0.94 -10.20
N ILE A 119 -5.26 -1.31 -10.40
CA ILE A 119 -5.90 -1.33 -11.72
C ILE A 119 -5.91 0.07 -12.33
N ALA A 120 -6.33 1.09 -11.57
CA ALA A 120 -6.37 2.46 -12.07
C ALA A 120 -4.98 2.97 -12.46
N ARG A 121 -3.91 2.54 -11.76
CA ARG A 121 -2.53 2.89 -12.09
C ARG A 121 -2.03 2.23 -13.38
N VAL A 122 -2.52 1.03 -13.71
CA VAL A 122 -2.27 0.39 -15.01
C VAL A 122 -3.03 1.12 -16.12
N LEU A 123 -4.32 1.40 -15.91
CA LEU A 123 -5.16 2.14 -16.86
C LEU A 123 -4.67 3.58 -17.10
N ALA A 124 -4.05 4.21 -16.10
CA ALA A 124 -3.43 5.52 -16.23
C ALA A 124 -2.12 5.51 -17.05
N GLY A 125 -1.66 4.34 -17.50
CA GLY A 125 -0.47 4.19 -18.35
C GLY A 125 0.86 4.28 -17.59
N VAL A 126 0.86 4.25 -16.25
CA VAL A 126 2.08 4.48 -15.45
C VAL A 126 2.73 3.21 -14.89
N HIS A 127 2.04 2.06 -14.94
CA HIS A 127 2.54 0.79 -14.44
C HIS A 127 2.11 -0.39 -15.31
N TYR A 128 2.92 -1.44 -15.32
CA TYR A 128 2.52 -2.76 -15.80
C TYR A 128 1.78 -3.53 -14.71
N VAL A 129 0.98 -4.52 -15.08
CA VAL A 129 0.32 -5.44 -14.12
C VAL A 129 1.37 -6.11 -13.21
N THR A 130 2.53 -6.49 -13.75
CA THR A 130 3.61 -7.09 -12.95
C THR A 130 4.22 -6.14 -11.92
N ASP A 131 4.18 -4.82 -12.15
CA ASP A 131 4.60 -3.83 -11.14
C ASP A 131 3.64 -3.82 -9.94
N ILE A 132 2.34 -3.97 -10.21
CA ILE A 132 1.30 -4.05 -9.18
C ILE A 132 1.44 -5.34 -8.37
N LEU A 133 1.62 -6.48 -9.04
CA LEU A 133 1.83 -7.77 -8.37
C LEU A 133 3.10 -7.78 -7.51
N GLY A 134 4.21 -7.23 -8.02
CA GLY A 134 5.45 -7.10 -7.26
C GLY A 134 5.30 -6.19 -6.03
N GLY A 135 4.60 -5.06 -6.19
CA GLY A 135 4.28 -4.20 -5.07
C GLY A 135 3.37 -4.90 -4.05
N ALA A 136 2.30 -5.57 -4.49
CA ALA A 136 1.37 -6.29 -3.63
C ALA A 136 2.09 -7.36 -2.78
N ALA A 137 2.96 -8.17 -3.40
CA ALA A 137 3.76 -9.17 -2.70
C ALA A 137 4.66 -8.53 -1.63
N LEU A 138 5.38 -7.45 -1.97
CA LEU A 138 6.21 -6.72 -1.02
C LEU A 138 5.41 -6.14 0.15
N GLY A 139 4.22 -5.57 -0.13
CA GLY A 139 3.35 -5.02 0.89
C GLY A 139 2.87 -6.07 1.88
N VAL A 140 2.41 -7.23 1.38
CA VAL A 140 1.98 -8.36 2.20
C VAL A 140 3.13 -8.87 3.07
N VAL A 141 4.31 -9.11 2.48
CA VAL A 141 5.49 -9.60 3.21
C VAL A 141 5.93 -8.61 4.29
N ALA A 142 5.99 -7.31 3.98
CA ALA A 142 6.33 -6.27 4.94
C ALA A 142 5.36 -6.25 6.12
N ALA A 143 4.05 -6.34 5.86
CA ALA A 143 3.03 -6.36 6.90
C ALA A 143 3.13 -7.59 7.81
N TYR A 144 3.33 -8.79 7.28
CA TYR A 144 3.58 -9.99 8.10
C TYR A 144 4.86 -9.85 8.93
N GLY A 145 5.95 -9.36 8.33
CA GLY A 145 7.20 -9.13 9.05
C GLY A 145 7.03 -8.18 10.23
N THR A 146 6.35 -7.05 10.02
CA THR A 146 6.05 -6.10 11.10
C THR A 146 5.07 -6.68 12.12
N HIS A 147 4.07 -7.46 11.69
CA HIS A 147 3.10 -8.06 12.59
C HIS A 147 3.78 -9.01 13.59
N LEU A 148 4.67 -9.88 13.11
CA LEU A 148 5.42 -10.81 13.94
C LEU A 148 6.30 -10.08 14.95
N PHE A 149 6.94 -8.99 14.54
CA PHE A 149 7.75 -8.14 15.43
C PHE A 149 6.90 -7.52 16.55
N PHE A 150 5.76 -6.91 16.21
CA PHE A 150 4.87 -6.26 17.17
C PHE A 150 4.16 -7.26 18.09
N ALA A 151 3.76 -8.43 17.59
CA ALA A 151 3.17 -9.50 18.40
C ALA A 151 4.17 -9.98 19.47
N ARG A 152 5.40 -10.29 19.06
CA ARG A 152 6.47 -10.72 19.97
C ARG A 152 6.81 -9.65 21.02
N TYR A 153 6.82 -8.38 20.63
CA TYR A 153 7.05 -7.27 21.56
C TYR A 153 5.94 -7.16 22.62
N GLN A 154 4.66 -7.32 22.22
CA GLN A 154 3.55 -7.27 23.16
C GLN A 154 3.57 -8.43 24.14
N ASP A 155 3.91 -9.64 23.69
CA ASP A 155 4.01 -10.80 24.58
C ASP A 155 5.15 -10.62 25.59
N SER A 156 6.29 -10.10 25.14
CA SER A 156 7.45 -9.83 26.01
C SER A 156 7.12 -8.85 27.15
N ILE A 157 6.30 -7.83 26.88
CA ILE A 157 5.88 -6.85 27.91
C ILE A 157 4.92 -7.47 28.92
N LYS A 158 3.99 -8.34 28.48
CA LYS A 158 3.02 -8.98 29.39
C LYS A 158 3.67 -9.95 30.36
N THR A 159 4.87 -10.45 30.05
CA THR A 159 5.62 -11.40 30.87
C THR A 159 6.65 -10.74 31.80
N LEU A 160 6.77 -9.40 31.78
CA LEU A 160 7.66 -8.70 32.73
C LEU A 160 7.03 -8.70 34.13
N PRO A 161 7.84 -8.95 35.18
CA PRO A 161 7.38 -8.98 36.57
C PRO A 161 6.92 -7.61 37.09
#